data_AF-A0ABD8AIR7-F1
#
_entry.id   AF-A0ABD8AIR7-F1
#
_cell.length_a   1.000
_cell.length_b   1.000
_cell.length_c   1.000
_cell.angle_alpha   90.00
_cell.angle_beta   90.00
_cell.angle_gamma   90.00
#
_symmetry.space_group_name_H-M   'P 1'
#
loop_
_entity.id
_entity.type
_entity.pdbx_description
1 polymer ?
#
loop_
_entity_poly.entity_id
_entity_poly.type
_entity_poly.pdbx_seq_one_letter_code
_entity_poly.pdbx_strand_id
1 'polypeptide(L)'
;MRYGRRRLSKYLFLTYNIKVNPRTLGNYMKRLNLFTFVRRKKRQKEHKNTNVKFADLVQRDYNSKNNTIYATDVTYIPAPKDINQNYIYQL
;
A
#
# COMPACT_ATOMS: atom_id res chain seq x y z
N MET A 1 -15.56 -8.01 -16.64
CA MET A 1 -15.70 -8.08 -15.15
C MET A 1 -16.71 -9.17 -14.78
N ARG A 2 -16.24 -10.38 -14.41
CA ARG A 2 -17.10 -11.57 -14.33
C ARG A 2 -17.77 -11.80 -12.96
N TYR A 3 -17.33 -11.09 -11.91
CA TYR A 3 -17.64 -11.46 -10.52
C TYR A 3 -18.70 -10.62 -9.81
N GLY A 4 -18.91 -9.34 -10.18
CA GLY A 4 -19.82 -8.44 -9.45
C GLY A 4 -21.26 -8.94 -9.35
N ARG A 5 -21.89 -9.21 -10.50
CA ARG A 5 -23.28 -9.71 -10.57
C ARG A 5 -23.52 -11.06 -9.88
N ARG A 6 -22.53 -11.97 -9.86
CA ARG A 6 -22.68 -13.28 -9.19
C ARG A 6 -22.69 -13.14 -7.67
N ARG A 7 -21.78 -12.32 -7.13
CA ARG A 7 -21.73 -12.02 -5.69
C ARG A 7 -22.98 -11.29 -5.23
N LEU A 8 -23.44 -10.33 -6.03
CA LEU A 8 -24.61 -9.50 -5.72
C LEU A 8 -25.91 -10.33 -5.76
N SER A 9 -26.04 -11.26 -6.72
CA SER A 9 -27.14 -12.24 -6.74
C SER A 9 -27.15 -13.12 -5.48
N LYS A 10 -25.99 -13.63 -5.03
CA LYS A 10 -25.90 -14.40 -3.79
C LYS A 10 -26.22 -13.56 -2.55
N TYR A 11 -25.76 -12.31 -2.51
CA TYR A 11 -26.05 -11.37 -1.42
C TYR A 11 -27.55 -11.07 -1.33
N LEU A 12 -28.22 -10.78 -2.45
CA LEU A 12 -29.67 -10.54 -2.49
C LEU A 12 -30.47 -11.74 -1.97
N PHE A 13 -30.02 -12.95 -2.31
CA PHE A 13 -30.64 -14.17 -1.79
C PHE A 13 -30.42 -14.34 -0.28
N LEU A 14 -29.20 -14.15 0.22
CA LEU A 14 -28.90 -14.36 1.64
C LEU A 14 -29.51 -13.29 2.56
N THR A 15 -29.57 -12.04 2.11
CA THR A 15 -30.01 -10.91 2.96
C THR A 15 -31.51 -10.65 2.84
N TYR A 16 -32.08 -10.83 1.64
CA TYR A 16 -33.47 -10.44 1.35
C TYR A 16 -34.32 -11.60 0.83
N ASN A 17 -33.76 -12.81 0.69
CA ASN A 17 -34.42 -13.97 0.08
C ASN A 17 -34.90 -13.73 -1.37
N ILE A 18 -34.28 -12.78 -2.07
CA ILE A 18 -34.65 -12.44 -3.46
C ILE A 18 -33.80 -13.29 -4.41
N LYS A 19 -34.46 -14.23 -5.12
CA LYS A 19 -33.81 -15.09 -6.10
C LYS A 19 -33.78 -14.43 -7.48
N VAL A 20 -32.61 -13.91 -7.87
CA VAL A 20 -32.41 -13.27 -9.19
C VAL A 20 -31.27 -13.95 -9.94
N ASN A 21 -31.51 -14.33 -11.20
CA ASN A 21 -30.46 -14.84 -12.07
C ASN A 21 -29.38 -13.77 -12.29
N PRO A 22 -28.08 -14.10 -12.12
CA PRO A 22 -26.98 -13.16 -12.35
C PRO A 22 -27.01 -12.46 -13.72
N ARG A 23 -27.58 -13.09 -14.76
CA ARG A 23 -27.73 -12.49 -16.10
C ARG A 23 -28.75 -11.35 -16.09
N THR A 24 -29.93 -11.57 -15.50
CA THR A 24 -30.98 -10.57 -15.33
C THR A 24 -30.49 -9.40 -14.47
N LEU A 25 -29.78 -9.70 -13.39
CA LEU A 25 -29.17 -8.68 -12.54
C LEU A 25 -28.17 -7.80 -13.30
N GLY A 26 -27.38 -8.41 -14.19
CA GLY A 26 -26.49 -7.66 -15.08
C GLY A 26 -27.22 -6.70 -16.02
N ASN A 27 -28.40 -7.06 -16.52
CA ASN A 27 -29.22 -6.19 -17.37
C ASN A 27 -29.77 -5.00 -16.57
N TYR A 28 -30.27 -5.22 -15.36
CA TYR A 28 -30.74 -4.14 -14.49
C TYR A 28 -29.60 -3.20 -14.09
N MET A 29 -28.45 -3.74 -13.70
CA MET A 29 -27.25 -2.94 -13.39
C MET A 29 -26.82 -2.08 -14.59
N LYS A 30 -26.88 -2.62 -15.81
CA LYS A 30 -26.59 -1.86 -17.04
C LYS A 30 -27.60 -0.74 -17.25
N ARG A 31 -28.90 -1.00 -17.08
CA ARG A 31 -29.97 0.01 -17.23
C ARG A 31 -29.85 1.14 -16.22
N LEU A 32 -29.38 0.83 -15.01
CA LEU A 32 -29.18 1.78 -13.91
C LEU A 32 -27.79 2.43 -13.91
N ASN A 33 -26.93 2.19 -14.92
CA ASN A 33 -25.53 2.65 -14.96
C ASN A 33 -24.69 2.28 -13.72
N LEU A 34 -25.00 1.12 -13.10
CA LEU A 34 -24.28 0.58 -11.95
C LEU A 34 -23.15 -0.34 -12.39
N PHE A 35 -21.94 0.21 -12.48
CA PHE A 35 -20.75 -0.55 -12.89
C PHE A 35 -19.99 -1.11 -11.68
N THR A 36 -19.82 -2.43 -11.63
CA THR A 36 -18.98 -3.07 -10.60
C THR A 36 -17.52 -3.10 -11.05
N PHE A 37 -16.72 -2.17 -10.55
CA PHE A 37 -15.26 -2.21 -10.73
C PHE A 37 -14.62 -3.04 -9.63
N VAL A 38 -13.72 -3.95 -10.00
CA VAL A 38 -12.86 -4.62 -9.01
C VAL A 38 -11.77 -3.63 -8.61
N ARG A 39 -11.73 -3.26 -7.33
CA ARG A 39 -10.66 -2.40 -6.79
C ARG A 39 -9.31 -3.08 -7.02
N ARG A 40 -8.38 -2.40 -7.70
CA ARG A 40 -7.00 -2.86 -7.83
C ARG A 40 -6.27 -2.67 -6.49
N LYS A 41 -5.43 -3.63 -6.10
CA LYS A 41 -4.59 -3.52 -4.90
C LYS A 41 -3.66 -2.31 -5.04
N LYS A 42 -3.63 -1.42 -4.04
CA LYS A 42 -2.67 -0.30 -3.98
C LYS A 42 -1.26 -0.88 -3.84
N ARG A 43 -0.30 -0.42 -4.66
CA ARG A 43 1.11 -0.85 -4.55
C ARG A 43 1.66 -0.44 -3.18
N GLN A 44 2.38 -1.33 -2.52
CA GLN A 44 2.95 -1.08 -1.17
C GLN A 44 4.22 -0.22 -1.21
N LYS A 45 4.97 -0.28 -2.30
CA LYS A 45 6.18 0.53 -2.51
C LYS A 45 6.21 1.06 -3.94
N GLU A 46 6.83 2.22 -4.10
CA GLU A 46 7.18 2.76 -5.41
C GLU A 46 8.24 1.88 -6.06
N HIS A 47 8.11 1.66 -7.37
CA HIS A 47 9.15 0.97 -8.14
C HIS A 47 10.25 1.99 -8.45
N LYS A 48 11.19 2.19 -7.52
CA LYS A 48 12.34 3.06 -7.74
C LYS A 48 13.15 2.50 -8.92
N ASN A 49 13.50 3.35 -9.87
CA ASN A 49 14.49 3.01 -10.87
C ASN A 49 15.88 3.06 -10.20
N THR A 50 16.39 1.91 -9.78
CA THR A 50 17.72 1.79 -9.15
C THR A 50 18.86 1.82 -10.17
N ASN A 51 18.56 1.78 -11.46
CA ASN A 51 19.56 1.85 -12.52
C ASN A 51 19.87 3.32 -12.87
N VAL A 52 20.30 4.08 -11.86
CA VAL A 52 20.78 5.45 -12.01
C VAL A 52 22.26 5.44 -11.64
N LYS A 53 23.12 5.83 -12.58
CA LYS A 53 24.54 6.05 -12.31
C LYS A 53 24.68 7.39 -11.60
N PHE A 54 24.80 7.36 -10.27
CA PHE A 54 25.17 8.55 -9.51
C PHE A 54 26.67 8.81 -9.72
N ALA A 55 27.05 10.07 -9.86
CA ALA A 55 28.46 10.45 -9.75
C ALA A 55 28.92 10.12 -8.32
N ASP A 56 30.05 9.44 -8.17
CA ASP A 56 30.65 9.24 -6.86
C ASP A 56 31.16 10.60 -6.37
N LEU A 57 30.38 11.21 -5.47
CA LEU A 57 30.69 12.52 -4.89
C LEU A 57 31.82 12.44 -3.85
N VAL A 58 32.14 11.25 -3.38
CA VAL A 58 32.97 11.07 -2.19
C VAL A 58 34.37 10.55 -2.54
N GLN A 59 34.52 9.83 -3.66
CA GLN A 59 35.81 9.26 -4.11
C GLN A 59 36.63 8.69 -2.94
N ARG A 60 36.06 7.67 -2.27
CA ARG A 60 36.57 7.19 -0.98
C ARG A 60 38.06 6.85 -1.04
N ASP A 61 38.87 7.58 -0.27
CA ASP A 61 40.26 7.22 -0.01
C ASP A 61 40.32 6.21 1.14
N TYR A 62 40.52 4.93 0.79
CA TYR A 62 40.61 3.82 1.74
C TYR A 62 41.92 3.80 2.54
N ASN A 63 42.91 4.62 2.17
CA ASN A 63 44.24 4.65 2.78
C ASN A 63 44.50 5.94 3.58
N SER A 64 43.52 6.83 3.70
CA SER A 64 43.68 8.07 4.45
C SER A 64 43.90 7.78 5.94
N LYS A 65 44.95 8.38 6.52
CA LYS A 65 45.24 8.28 7.96
C LYS A 65 44.20 9.02 8.81
N ASN A 66 43.47 9.97 8.24
CA ASN A 66 42.48 10.81 8.92
C ASN A 66 41.13 10.73 8.19
N ASN A 67 40.07 10.33 8.89
CA ASN A 67 38.72 10.30 8.33
C ASN A 67 38.16 11.73 8.21
N THR A 68 37.86 12.16 7.00
CA THR A 68 37.26 13.48 6.69
C THR A 68 35.75 13.42 6.47
N ILE A 69 35.19 12.22 6.31
CA ILE A 69 33.77 12.00 6.01
C ILE A 69 33.10 11.33 7.21
N TYR A 70 32.09 12.01 7.77
CA TYR A 70 31.27 11.51 8.88
C TYR A 70 29.83 11.39 8.41
N ALA A 71 29.23 10.22 8.60
CA ALA A 71 27.81 10.00 8.35
C ALA A 71 27.11 9.82 9.69
N THR A 72 26.11 10.66 9.96
CA THR A 72 25.23 10.53 11.12
C THR A 72 23.85 10.12 10.65
N ASP A 73 23.26 9.13 11.30
CA ASP A 73 21.90 8.69 11.04
C ASP A 73 21.08 8.74 12.33
N VAL A 74 19.79 9.02 12.21
CA VAL A 74 18.86 9.10 13.33
C VAL A 74 18.03 7.83 13.34
N THR A 75 18.32 6.95 14.28
CA THR A 75 17.52 5.74 14.50
C THR A 75 16.54 5.98 15.64
N TYR A 76 15.25 5.85 15.36
CA TYR A 76 14.21 5.89 16.39
C TYR A 76 14.22 4.58 17.17
N ILE A 77 14.53 4.66 18.47
CA ILE A 77 14.37 3.54 19.38
C ILE A 77 12.90 3.52 19.82
N PRO A 78 12.16 2.42 19.59
CA PRO A 78 10.77 2.35 20.01
C PRO A 78 10.70 2.36 21.53
N ALA A 79 9.80 3.16 22.07
CA ALA A 79 9.65 3.28 23.50
C ALA A 79 8.95 2.04 24.11
N PRO A 80 9.29 1.66 25.36
CA PRO A 80 8.65 0.54 26.04
C PRO A 80 7.14 0.76 26.20
N LYS A 81 6.36 -0.31 26.16
CA LYS A 81 4.90 -0.25 26.25
C LYS A 81 4.37 0.17 27.62
N ASP A 82 5.19 0.04 28.66
CA ASP A 82 4.75 0.11 30.06
C ASP A 82 4.99 1.48 30.71
N ILE A 83 5.31 2.52 29.93
CA ILE A 83 5.60 3.86 30.43
C ILE A 83 4.45 4.81 30.07
N ASN A 84 3.82 5.38 31.10
CA ASN A 84 2.61 6.21 30.99
C ASN A 84 2.85 7.58 30.32
N GLN A 85 4.11 7.94 30.05
CA GLN A 85 4.56 9.21 29.48
C GLN A 85 5.72 8.98 28.49
N ASN A 86 5.39 8.50 27.28
CA ASN A 86 6.34 8.34 26.18
C ASN A 86 6.61 9.66 25.47
N TYR A 87 7.42 10.53 26.09
CA TYR A 87 7.98 11.68 25.42
C TYR A 87 9.21 11.24 24.62
N ILE A 88 9.08 11.26 23.30
CA ILE A 88 10.19 11.02 22.38
C ILE A 88 11.13 12.23 22.50
N TYR A 89 12.27 12.06 23.17
CA TYR A 89 13.31 13.10 23.21
C TYR A 89 14.19 12.96 21.96
N GLN A 90 14.15 13.97 21.08
CA GLN A 90 15.15 14.18 20.05
C GLN A 90 16.29 15.00 20.68
N LEU A 91 17.51 14.46 20.64
CA LEU A 91 18.75 15.20 20.92
C LEU A 91 19.17 16.00 19.70
#